data_AF-A0A1H7UF16-F1
#
_entry.id   AF-A0A1H7UF16-F1
#
_cell.length_a   1.000
_cell.length_b   1.000
_cell.length_c   1.000
_cell.angle_alpha   90.00
_cell.angle_beta   90.00
_cell.angle_gamma   90.00
#
_symmetry.space_group_name_H-M   'P 1'
#
loop_
_entity.id
_entity.type
_entity.pdbx_description
1 polymer ?
#
loop_
_entity_poly.entity_id
_entity_poly.type
_entity_poly.pdbx_seq_one_letter_code
_entity_poly.pdbx_strand_id
1 'polypeptide(L)'
;MKAIDYSQIYVSSIQGRYITYDHLNKFISGLSKSFKVITIGKSVRNESIKSITFGNGPTRILMWSQMHGNESTTTKAVIDLLNYLQHETVNALEIAKECTLKIIPILNPDGARDYTRVNAKGIDLNRDAQELTQPESRILKKEYDSFHPDFCFNLHDQRTIFNVGKTNKPATVSFLAPAFDVERNNSPSRKLSMQLIAAMNSKLKELIPGQVGRYDDGFNANCVGDAFQMRETPTILFEAGHYHEDYEREKTREFIFHALLKGINTIILNEIENYTIEQYLAIPENGKQFVDILIKNPMDTNEVLKSTSSVQYKEVLKDGKIVFSPTKHIFETTPLEIFGHKILNLEVKEDIEWLENNKILKLLD
;
A
#
# COMPACT_ATOMS: atom_id res chain seq x y z
N MET A 1 -25.26 0.71 8.57
CA MET A 1 -24.82 1.82 7.69
C MET A 1 -25.37 1.59 6.29
N LYS A 2 -25.81 2.64 5.58
CA LYS A 2 -26.10 2.53 4.14
C LYS A 2 -24.83 2.08 3.41
N ALA A 3 -24.97 1.28 2.35
CA ALA A 3 -23.85 0.93 1.50
C ALA A 3 -23.22 2.22 0.93
N ILE A 4 -21.90 2.31 0.98
CA ILE A 4 -21.17 3.45 0.42
C ILE A 4 -21.07 3.23 -1.08
N ASP A 5 -21.59 4.18 -1.85
CA ASP A 5 -21.36 4.24 -3.29
C ASP A 5 -19.99 4.87 -3.54
N TYR A 6 -18.98 4.02 -3.76
CA TYR A 6 -17.60 4.47 -3.97
C TYR A 6 -17.46 5.36 -5.21
N SER A 7 -18.35 5.27 -6.20
CA SER A 7 -18.30 6.14 -7.39
C SER A 7 -18.45 7.63 -7.07
N GLN A 8 -19.13 7.96 -5.97
CA GLN A 8 -19.27 9.33 -5.48
C GLN A 8 -18.05 9.79 -4.67
N ILE A 9 -17.23 8.84 -4.20
CA ILE A 9 -16.07 9.08 -3.37
C ILE A 9 -14.77 9.14 -4.20
N TYR A 10 -14.75 8.43 -5.32
CA TYR A 10 -13.60 8.34 -6.21
C TYR A 10 -13.21 9.71 -6.79
N VAL A 11 -11.98 10.15 -6.50
CA VAL A 11 -11.43 11.40 -7.05
C VAL A 11 -10.77 11.16 -8.41
N SER A 12 -11.55 11.31 -9.49
CA SER A 12 -11.14 10.99 -10.86
C SER A 12 -10.02 11.84 -11.45
N SER A 13 -9.74 13.01 -10.88
CA SER A 13 -8.64 13.88 -11.31
C SER A 13 -7.26 13.39 -10.86
N ILE A 14 -7.20 12.42 -9.94
CA ILE A 14 -5.97 11.87 -9.37
C ILE A 14 -6.00 10.38 -9.65
N GLN A 15 -5.29 9.95 -10.69
CA GLN A 15 -5.31 8.58 -11.21
C GLN A 15 -3.95 8.17 -11.75
N GLY A 16 -3.79 6.87 -11.95
CA GLY A 16 -2.57 6.23 -12.43
C GLY A 16 -1.53 6.00 -11.34
N ARG A 17 -0.36 5.56 -11.77
CA ARG A 17 0.76 5.22 -10.86
C ARG A 17 1.63 6.41 -10.43
N TYR A 18 1.79 7.45 -11.25
CA TYR A 18 2.68 8.59 -10.96
C TYR A 18 1.94 9.74 -10.28
N ILE A 19 2.10 9.87 -8.95
CA ILE A 19 1.44 10.91 -8.15
C ILE A 19 2.48 11.75 -7.40
N THR A 20 2.41 13.07 -7.59
CA THR A 20 3.22 14.07 -6.86
C THR A 20 2.30 15.12 -6.25
N TYR A 21 2.85 16.04 -5.45
CA TYR A 21 2.06 17.16 -4.94
C TYR A 21 1.48 18.04 -6.05
N ASP A 22 2.08 18.09 -7.24
CA ASP A 22 1.56 18.86 -8.38
C ASP A 22 0.17 18.35 -8.80
N HIS A 23 -0.04 17.04 -8.77
CA HIS A 23 -1.34 16.41 -9.01
C HIS A 23 -2.32 16.64 -7.86
N LEU A 24 -1.85 16.62 -6.61
CA LEU A 24 -2.70 16.76 -5.43
C LEU A 24 -3.11 18.21 -5.12
N ASN A 25 -2.35 19.20 -5.59
CA ASN A 25 -2.47 20.59 -5.16
C ASN A 25 -3.88 21.15 -5.35
N LYS A 26 -4.52 20.91 -6.51
CA LYS A 26 -5.88 21.39 -6.78
C LYS A 26 -6.87 20.82 -5.77
N PHE A 27 -6.84 19.51 -5.54
CA PHE A 27 -7.72 18.84 -4.58
C PHE A 27 -7.48 19.35 -3.15
N ILE A 28 -6.22 19.35 -2.69
CA ILE A 28 -5.86 19.80 -1.33
C ILE A 28 -6.24 21.26 -1.09
N SER A 29 -6.05 22.13 -2.08
CA SER A 29 -6.44 23.56 -1.98
C SER A 29 -7.95 23.77 -1.97
N GLY A 30 -8.72 22.81 -2.50
CA GLY A 30 -10.18 22.84 -2.53
C GLY A 30 -10.86 22.19 -1.33
N LEU A 31 -10.10 21.61 -0.39
CA LEU A 31 -10.66 21.06 0.84
C LEU A 31 -11.39 22.14 1.64
N SER A 32 -12.50 21.76 2.25
CA SER A 32 -13.30 22.68 3.07
C SER A 32 -12.56 23.10 4.35
N LYS A 33 -13.11 24.10 5.05
CA LYS A 33 -12.51 24.65 6.28
C LYS A 33 -12.47 23.67 7.46
N SER A 34 -13.15 22.52 7.36
CA SER A 34 -13.05 21.46 8.37
C SER A 34 -11.68 20.75 8.35
N PHE A 35 -10.89 20.95 7.28
CA PHE A 35 -9.53 20.46 7.17
C PHE A 35 -8.51 21.55 7.47
N LYS A 36 -7.49 21.22 8.27
CA LYS A 36 -6.33 22.07 8.49
C LYS A 36 -5.14 21.53 7.69
N VAL A 37 -4.78 22.23 6.62
CA VAL A 37 -3.61 21.92 5.78
C VAL A 37 -2.44 22.80 6.21
N ILE A 38 -1.31 22.20 6.58
CA ILE A 38 -0.09 22.92 6.95
C ILE A 38 1.14 22.32 6.28
N THR A 39 2.14 23.14 5.99
CA THR A 39 3.48 22.65 5.61
C THR A 39 4.25 22.34 6.89
N ILE A 40 4.66 21.08 7.06
CA ILE A 40 5.32 20.56 8.28
C ILE A 40 6.85 20.52 8.15
N GLY A 41 7.36 20.70 6.94
CA GLY A 41 8.79 20.77 6.67
C GLY A 41 9.05 20.68 5.17
N LYS A 42 10.30 20.39 4.82
CA LYS A 42 10.73 20.24 3.44
C LYS A 42 11.67 19.04 3.26
N SER A 43 11.62 18.45 2.06
CA SER A 43 12.50 17.36 1.65
C SER A 43 13.94 17.81 1.41
N VAL A 44 14.82 16.86 1.04
CA VAL A 44 16.21 17.15 0.62
C VAL A 44 16.26 18.19 -0.51
N ARG A 45 15.39 18.11 -1.52
CA ARG A 45 15.31 19.09 -2.62
C ARG A 45 14.43 20.30 -2.29
N ASN A 46 14.14 20.55 -1.02
CA ASN A 46 13.39 21.70 -0.54
C ASN A 46 11.94 21.74 -1.04
N GLU A 47 11.36 20.58 -1.39
CA GLU A 47 9.94 20.44 -1.69
C GLU A 47 9.12 20.40 -0.40
N SER A 48 7.98 21.10 -0.39
CA SER A 48 7.13 21.19 0.79
C SER A 48 6.47 19.85 1.12
N ILE A 49 6.61 19.40 2.36
CA ILE A 49 5.87 18.27 2.92
C ILE A 49 4.70 18.82 3.72
N LYS A 50 3.49 18.37 3.40
CA LYS A 50 2.22 18.87 3.97
C LYS A 50 1.58 17.81 4.84
N SER A 51 1.02 18.24 5.98
CA SER A 51 0.04 17.46 6.73
C SER A 51 -1.36 18.03 6.54
N ILE A 52 -2.36 17.14 6.60
CA ILE A 52 -3.78 17.46 6.56
C ILE A 52 -4.39 16.90 7.84
N THR A 53 -5.02 17.75 8.63
CA THR A 53 -5.71 17.35 9.88
C THR A 53 -7.21 17.50 9.72
N PHE A 54 -7.96 16.50 10.17
CA PHE A 54 -9.43 16.47 10.19
C PHE A 54 -9.95 16.00 11.55
N GLY A 55 -11.04 16.60 12.01
CA GLY A 55 -11.63 16.29 13.32
C GLY A 55 -10.91 16.95 14.49
N ASN A 56 -11.51 16.80 15.67
CA ASN A 56 -11.05 17.34 16.94
C ASN A 56 -11.26 16.38 18.11
N GLY A 57 -11.59 15.12 17.82
CA GLY A 57 -11.83 14.11 18.84
C GLY A 57 -10.56 13.63 19.54
N PRO A 58 -10.73 12.98 20.71
CA PRO A 58 -9.62 12.62 21.59
C PRO A 58 -8.72 11.52 21.01
N THR A 59 -9.25 10.63 20.18
CA THR A 59 -8.47 9.54 19.58
C THR A 59 -7.63 10.06 18.42
N ARG A 60 -6.33 9.83 18.42
CA ARG A 60 -5.40 10.41 17.44
C ARG A 60 -4.85 9.33 16.52
N ILE A 61 -5.10 9.48 15.22
CA ILE A 61 -4.57 8.55 14.20
C ILE A 61 -3.60 9.29 13.28
N LEU A 62 -2.35 8.85 13.25
CA LEU A 62 -1.34 9.34 12.31
C LEU A 62 -1.29 8.41 11.09
N MET A 63 -1.37 8.99 9.89
CA MET A 63 -1.27 8.25 8.64
C MET A 63 -0.21 8.90 7.75
N TRP A 64 0.60 8.08 7.07
CA TRP A 64 1.53 8.59 6.07
C TRP A 64 1.61 7.64 4.88
N SER A 65 1.69 8.21 3.69
CA SER A 65 1.84 7.49 2.42
C SER A 65 3.03 8.05 1.62
N GLN A 66 3.43 7.30 0.59
CA GLN A 66 4.57 7.63 -0.27
C GLN A 66 5.83 8.00 0.52
N MET A 67 6.16 7.24 1.58
CA MET A 67 7.52 7.29 2.13
C MET A 67 8.52 6.67 1.15
N HIS A 68 8.06 5.68 0.39
CA HIS A 68 8.65 5.31 -0.88
C HIS A 68 7.91 6.06 -1.98
N GLY A 69 8.65 6.84 -2.77
CA GLY A 69 8.04 7.78 -3.70
C GLY A 69 7.19 7.16 -4.81
N ASN A 70 7.54 5.95 -5.25
CA ASN A 70 6.85 5.21 -6.30
C ASN A 70 5.60 4.44 -5.85
N GLU A 71 5.21 4.53 -4.58
CA GLU A 71 4.12 3.75 -3.97
C GLU A 71 2.88 4.64 -3.73
N SER A 72 2.19 4.99 -4.82
CA SER A 72 1.13 6.03 -4.81
C SER A 72 -0.29 5.51 -4.57
N THR A 73 -0.52 4.20 -4.57
CA THR A 73 -1.89 3.65 -4.53
C THR A 73 -2.61 4.04 -3.25
N THR A 74 -1.92 3.92 -2.12
CA THR A 74 -2.50 4.30 -0.83
C THR A 74 -2.66 5.81 -0.66
N THR A 75 -1.81 6.64 -1.29
CA THR A 75 -2.03 8.09 -1.39
C THR A 75 -3.36 8.38 -2.07
N LYS A 76 -3.65 7.72 -3.19
CA LYS A 76 -4.94 7.88 -3.89
C LYS A 76 -6.12 7.49 -3.00
N ALA A 77 -6.01 6.39 -2.27
CA ALA A 77 -7.04 5.95 -1.31
C ALA A 77 -7.24 6.94 -0.15
N VAL A 78 -6.16 7.56 0.34
CA VAL A 78 -6.22 8.64 1.33
C VAL A 78 -6.93 9.86 0.78
N ILE A 79 -6.71 10.22 -0.49
CA ILE A 79 -7.44 11.32 -1.14
C ILE A 79 -8.93 11.00 -1.27
N ASP A 80 -9.29 9.77 -1.59
CA ASP A 80 -10.69 9.32 -1.59
C ASP A 80 -11.30 9.38 -0.18
N LEU A 81 -10.54 9.01 0.86
CA LEU A 81 -10.97 9.18 2.24
C LEU A 81 -11.22 10.65 2.60
N LEU A 82 -10.33 11.57 2.21
CA LEU A 82 -10.55 13.00 2.41
C LEU A 82 -11.80 13.49 1.66
N ASN A 83 -12.02 12.99 0.44
CA ASN A 83 -13.23 13.30 -0.34
C ASN A 83 -14.50 12.78 0.36
N TYR A 84 -14.46 11.59 0.96
CA TYR A 84 -15.56 11.07 1.79
C TYR A 84 -15.83 11.94 3.01
N LEU A 85 -14.79 12.33 3.74
CA LEU A 85 -14.90 13.09 4.99
C LEU A 85 -15.46 14.50 4.78
N GLN A 86 -15.20 15.13 3.64
CA GLN A 86 -15.75 16.46 3.33
C GLN A 86 -17.25 16.48 3.01
N HIS A 87 -17.88 15.33 2.75
CA HIS A 87 -19.31 15.26 2.46
C HIS A 87 -20.20 15.36 3.72
N GLU A 88 -19.62 15.52 4.91
CA GLU A 88 -20.34 15.76 6.18
C GLU A 88 -21.49 14.77 6.44
N THR A 89 -21.31 13.52 5.99
CA THR A 89 -22.25 12.44 6.31
C THR A 89 -22.28 12.21 7.83
N VAL A 90 -23.34 11.59 8.35
CA VAL A 90 -23.45 11.25 9.79
C VAL A 90 -22.20 10.54 10.31
N ASN A 91 -21.64 9.60 9.52
CA ASN A 91 -20.42 8.90 9.88
C ASN A 91 -19.19 9.83 9.85
N ALA A 92 -19.02 10.66 8.82
CA ALA A 92 -17.92 11.61 8.75
C ALA A 92 -17.91 12.62 9.92
N LEU A 93 -19.09 13.06 10.35
CA LEU A 93 -19.26 13.92 11.53
C LEU A 93 -18.91 13.18 12.83
N GLU A 94 -19.28 11.91 12.95
CA GLU A 94 -18.90 11.09 14.11
C GLU A 94 -17.39 10.86 14.15
N ILE A 95 -16.76 10.55 13.00
CA ILE A 95 -15.30 10.46 12.88
C ILE A 95 -14.65 11.77 13.35
N ALA A 96 -15.18 12.93 12.91
CA ALA A 96 -14.62 14.22 13.30
C ALA A 96 -14.70 14.48 14.82
N LYS A 97 -15.77 14.01 15.47
CA LYS A 97 -16.03 14.20 16.89
C LYS A 97 -15.22 13.26 17.78
N GLU A 98 -15.04 12.01 17.34
CA GLU A 98 -14.37 10.97 18.14
C GLU A 98 -12.86 10.86 17.84
N CYS A 99 -12.44 11.35 16.68
CA CYS A 99 -11.07 11.22 16.21
C CYS A 99 -10.47 12.53 15.69
N THR A 100 -9.17 12.70 15.91
CA THR A 100 -8.32 13.62 15.16
C THR A 100 -7.46 12.80 14.21
N LEU A 101 -7.69 12.93 12.91
CA LEU A 101 -6.86 12.32 11.87
C LEU A 101 -5.76 13.29 11.47
N LYS A 102 -4.49 12.87 11.50
CA LYS A 102 -3.36 13.60 10.92
C LYS A 102 -2.74 12.77 9.80
N ILE A 103 -2.77 13.31 8.59
CA ILE A 103 -2.40 12.60 7.37
C ILE A 103 -1.25 13.33 6.68
N ILE A 104 -0.20 12.60 6.30
CA ILE A 104 0.90 13.09 5.45
C ILE A 104 0.77 12.38 4.09
N PRO A 105 0.15 13.00 3.06
CA PRO A 105 -0.15 12.30 1.82
C PRO A 105 1.09 11.88 1.02
N ILE A 106 2.17 12.66 1.08
CA ILE A 106 3.44 12.33 0.43
C ILE A 106 4.57 12.71 1.38
N LEU A 107 5.15 11.72 2.06
CA LEU A 107 6.28 11.94 2.96
C LEU A 107 7.59 12.18 2.20
N ASN A 108 7.79 11.48 1.08
CA ASN A 108 8.97 11.59 0.22
C ASN A 108 8.63 12.23 -1.13
N PRO A 109 8.42 13.56 -1.20
CA PRO A 109 8.06 14.23 -2.45
C PRO A 109 9.19 14.15 -3.49
N ASP A 110 10.44 14.08 -3.06
CA ASP A 110 11.60 13.93 -3.95
C ASP A 110 11.56 12.59 -4.69
N GLY A 111 11.37 11.50 -3.94
CA GLY A 111 11.21 10.17 -4.53
C GLY A 111 9.94 10.08 -5.36
N ALA A 112 8.86 10.77 -4.97
CA ALA A 112 7.62 10.80 -5.74
C ALA A 112 7.83 11.44 -7.11
N ARG A 113 8.59 12.55 -7.18
CA ARG A 113 8.93 13.24 -8.43
C ARG A 113 9.80 12.39 -9.34
N ASP A 114 10.77 11.67 -8.78
CA ASP A 114 11.67 10.81 -9.56
C ASP A 114 11.09 9.40 -9.80
N TYR A 115 9.91 9.11 -9.22
CA TYR A 115 9.29 7.79 -9.18
C TYR A 115 10.25 6.70 -8.67
N THR A 116 10.89 6.97 -7.54
CA THR A 116 11.84 6.07 -6.87
C THR A 116 11.37 5.69 -5.49
N ARG A 117 11.80 4.49 -5.05
CA ARG A 117 11.60 4.03 -3.67
C ARG A 117 12.32 4.92 -2.66
N VAL A 118 13.53 5.35 -2.99
CA VAL A 118 14.42 6.13 -2.11
C VAL A 118 14.19 7.63 -2.28
N ASN A 119 14.65 8.44 -1.31
CA ASN A 119 14.63 9.91 -1.43
C ASN A 119 15.73 10.44 -2.37
N ALA A 120 15.89 11.76 -2.51
CA ALA A 120 16.90 12.37 -3.38
C ALA A 120 18.36 12.07 -3.02
N LYS A 121 18.65 11.52 -1.83
CA LYS A 121 19.98 11.06 -1.41
C LYS A 121 20.20 9.56 -1.63
N GLY A 122 19.22 8.86 -2.22
CA GLY A 122 19.30 7.42 -2.39
C GLY A 122 19.06 6.63 -1.11
N ILE A 123 18.49 7.25 -0.07
CA ILE A 123 18.20 6.61 1.22
C ILE A 123 16.77 6.08 1.25
N ASP A 124 16.61 4.83 1.68
CA ASP A 124 15.30 4.26 2.01
C ASP A 124 14.87 4.81 3.38
N LEU A 125 13.85 5.68 3.39
CA LEU A 125 13.33 6.30 4.61
C LEU A 125 12.78 5.25 5.59
N ASN A 126 12.34 4.08 5.10
CA ASN A 126 11.90 2.97 5.93
C ASN A 126 13.08 2.11 6.42
N ARG A 127 14.29 2.66 6.40
CA ARG A 127 15.50 2.13 7.04
C ARG A 127 16.24 3.21 7.85
N ASP A 128 15.60 4.34 8.10
CA ASP A 128 16.22 5.53 8.71
C ASP A 128 15.46 5.99 9.98
N ALA A 129 14.67 5.11 10.61
CA ALA A 129 13.82 5.46 11.75
C ALA A 129 14.59 5.73 13.06
N GLN A 130 15.81 5.20 13.20
CA GLN A 130 16.65 5.37 14.39
C GLN A 130 17.63 6.54 14.23
N GLU A 131 18.46 6.50 13.19
CA GLU A 131 19.49 7.52 12.95
C GLU A 131 18.92 8.86 12.46
N LEU A 132 17.74 8.84 11.82
CA LEU A 132 17.03 10.04 11.36
C LEU A 132 17.91 10.96 10.51
N THR A 133 18.72 10.37 9.62
CA THR A 133 19.71 11.07 8.80
C THR A 133 19.03 12.00 7.80
N GLN A 134 17.83 11.68 7.35
CA GLN A 134 17.10 12.42 6.32
C GLN A 134 16.11 13.45 6.90
N PRO A 135 15.90 14.61 6.22
CA PRO A 135 14.93 15.60 6.68
C PRO A 135 13.50 15.04 6.72
N GLU A 136 13.13 14.18 5.77
CA GLU A 136 11.82 13.52 5.73
C GLU A 136 11.60 12.63 6.96
N SER A 137 12.60 11.83 7.34
CA SER A 137 12.57 10.99 8.54
C SER A 137 12.39 11.82 9.82
N ARG A 138 13.14 12.92 9.96
CA ARG A 138 13.02 13.85 11.09
C ARG A 138 11.65 14.50 11.16
N ILE A 139 11.07 14.86 10.01
CA ILE A 139 9.72 15.43 9.94
C ILE A 139 8.70 14.42 10.44
N LEU A 140 8.73 13.18 9.96
CA LEU A 140 7.79 12.15 10.43
C LEU A 140 7.94 11.90 11.94
N LYS A 141 9.17 11.77 12.43
CA LYS A 141 9.43 11.57 13.87
C LYS A 141 8.92 12.73 14.71
N LYS A 142 9.13 13.97 14.26
CA LYS A 142 8.61 15.18 14.93
C LYS A 142 7.08 15.21 14.95
N GLU A 143 6.43 14.86 13.85
CA GLU A 143 4.97 14.80 13.80
C GLU A 143 4.43 13.71 14.71
N TYR A 144 5.05 12.53 14.73
CA TYR A 144 4.72 11.46 15.68
C TYR A 144 4.87 11.94 17.13
N ASP A 145 6.02 12.52 17.50
CA ASP A 145 6.31 12.94 18.88
C ASP A 145 5.40 14.09 19.32
N SER A 146 5.12 15.06 18.45
CA SER A 146 4.25 16.19 18.82
C SER A 146 2.79 15.79 18.87
N PHE A 147 2.35 14.94 17.94
CA PHE A 147 0.96 14.51 17.85
C PHE A 147 0.60 13.46 18.90
N HIS A 148 1.56 12.64 19.35
CA HIS A 148 1.39 11.48 20.23
C HIS A 148 0.22 10.58 19.77
N PRO A 149 0.30 9.95 18.59
CA PRO A 149 -0.81 9.15 18.06
C PRO A 149 -1.15 7.96 18.95
N ASP A 150 -2.43 7.64 19.03
CA ASP A 150 -2.95 6.41 19.63
C ASP A 150 -2.87 5.24 18.62
N PHE A 151 -2.95 5.54 17.32
CA PHE A 151 -2.76 4.58 16.23
C PHE A 151 -1.96 5.17 15.08
N CYS A 152 -1.19 4.32 14.39
CA CYS A 152 -0.40 4.68 13.21
C CYS A 152 -0.77 3.81 12.01
N PHE A 153 -1.09 4.42 10.87
CA PHE A 153 -1.28 3.71 9.60
C PHE A 153 -0.10 4.02 8.66
N ASN A 154 0.71 3.01 8.42
CA ASN A 154 1.84 3.04 7.49
C ASN A 154 1.38 2.53 6.12
N LEU A 155 1.38 3.40 5.11
CA LEU A 155 0.68 3.15 3.85
C LEU A 155 1.67 2.94 2.69
N HIS A 156 1.73 1.71 2.18
CA HIS A 156 2.67 1.25 1.15
C HIS A 156 1.98 0.58 -0.04
N ASP A 157 2.76 0.35 -1.10
CA ASP A 157 2.40 -0.52 -2.22
C ASP A 157 3.31 -1.76 -2.26
N GLN A 158 2.77 -2.87 -2.75
CA GLN A 158 3.54 -4.06 -3.06
C GLN A 158 3.53 -4.40 -4.55
N ARG A 159 4.59 -5.10 -4.97
CA ARG A 159 4.82 -5.52 -6.35
C ARG A 159 3.79 -6.55 -6.80
N THR A 160 3.64 -6.74 -8.11
CA THR A 160 2.70 -7.73 -8.68
C THR A 160 3.12 -9.19 -8.44
N ILE A 161 4.31 -9.45 -7.88
CA ILE A 161 4.84 -10.79 -7.65
C ILE A 161 4.14 -11.58 -6.52
N PHE A 162 3.33 -10.90 -5.70
CA PHE A 162 2.79 -11.50 -4.49
C PHE A 162 1.45 -12.22 -4.73
N ASN A 163 1.35 -13.46 -4.22
CA ASN A 163 0.11 -14.23 -4.11
C ASN A 163 -0.29 -14.45 -2.64
N VAL A 164 -1.56 -14.80 -2.40
CA VAL A 164 -2.03 -15.19 -1.06
C VAL A 164 -1.72 -16.66 -0.79
N GLY A 165 -0.91 -16.93 0.23
CA GLY A 165 -0.51 -18.28 0.62
C GLY A 165 0.15 -19.03 -0.53
N LYS A 166 -0.41 -20.20 -0.87
CA LYS A 166 -0.01 -21.03 -2.02
C LYS A 166 -1.03 -20.99 -3.16
N THR A 167 -1.92 -20.00 -3.15
CA THR A 167 -3.01 -19.93 -4.13
C THR A 167 -2.61 -19.12 -5.36
N ASN A 168 -3.34 -19.30 -6.46
CA ASN A 168 -3.23 -18.49 -7.67
C ASN A 168 -3.99 -17.14 -7.57
N LYS A 169 -4.28 -16.67 -6.35
CA LYS A 169 -4.92 -15.38 -6.13
C LYS A 169 -3.87 -14.33 -5.82
N PRO A 170 -3.87 -13.18 -6.52
CA PRO A 170 -2.93 -12.13 -6.21
C PRO A 170 -3.22 -11.58 -4.81
N ALA A 171 -2.15 -11.20 -4.09
CA ALA A 171 -2.30 -10.46 -2.85
C ALA A 171 -2.67 -9.01 -3.20
N THR A 172 -3.96 -8.73 -3.40
CA THR A 172 -4.44 -7.40 -3.76
C THR A 172 -4.27 -6.40 -2.63
N VAL A 173 -4.51 -6.84 -1.40
CA VAL A 173 -4.17 -6.08 -0.19
C VAL A 173 -3.41 -7.00 0.74
N SER A 174 -2.31 -6.53 1.31
CA SER A 174 -1.67 -7.22 2.42
C SER A 174 -1.55 -6.32 3.64
N PHE A 175 -1.53 -6.93 4.80
CA PHE A 175 -1.34 -6.23 6.07
C PHE A 175 -0.15 -6.78 6.84
N LEU A 176 0.35 -5.98 7.76
CA LEU A 176 1.29 -6.42 8.78
C LEU A 176 1.03 -5.65 10.08
N ALA A 177 0.95 -6.39 11.18
CA ALA A 177 1.20 -5.86 12.51
C ALA A 177 2.72 -5.92 12.73
N PRO A 178 3.44 -4.77 12.65
CA PRO A 178 4.91 -4.72 12.72
C PRO A 178 5.44 -5.43 13.96
N ALA A 179 6.68 -5.89 13.91
CA ALA A 179 7.27 -6.61 15.03
C ALA A 179 7.56 -5.63 16.18
N PHE A 180 7.20 -6.03 17.40
CA PHE A 180 7.44 -5.21 18.59
C PHE A 180 8.91 -5.24 19.02
N ASP A 181 9.55 -6.40 18.88
CA ASP A 181 10.93 -6.65 19.26
C ASP A 181 11.52 -7.79 18.39
N VAL A 182 12.79 -8.12 18.62
CA VAL A 182 13.52 -9.17 17.90
C VAL A 182 12.82 -10.53 17.98
N GLU A 183 12.23 -10.83 19.14
CA GLU A 183 11.51 -12.09 19.42
C GLU A 183 10.09 -12.10 18.83
N ARG A 184 9.66 -10.97 18.24
CA ARG A 184 8.32 -10.78 17.66
C ARG A 184 7.23 -11.04 18.69
N ASN A 185 7.41 -10.54 19.92
CA ASN A 185 6.42 -10.68 20.98
C ASN A 185 5.11 -9.95 20.64
N ASN A 186 4.00 -10.49 21.15
CA ASN A 186 2.68 -9.87 21.06
C ASN A 186 2.44 -8.93 22.25
N SER A 187 3.13 -7.78 22.25
CA SER A 187 2.86 -6.70 23.21
C SER A 187 1.40 -6.22 23.11
N PRO A 188 0.85 -5.54 24.15
CA PRO A 188 -0.52 -5.02 24.10
C PRO A 188 -0.80 -4.19 22.84
N SER A 189 0.13 -3.31 22.45
CA SER A 189 -0.01 -2.48 21.25
C SER A 189 -0.01 -3.30 19.96
N ARG A 190 0.77 -4.39 19.90
CA ARG A 190 0.82 -5.26 18.72
C ARG A 190 -0.46 -6.08 18.60
N LYS A 191 -1.01 -6.56 19.72
CA LYS A 191 -2.31 -7.26 19.75
C LYS A 191 -3.43 -6.37 19.22
N LEU A 192 -3.50 -5.10 19.63
CA LEU A 192 -4.46 -4.14 19.09
C LEU A 192 -4.31 -3.98 17.57
N SER A 193 -3.07 -3.93 17.07
CA SER A 193 -2.79 -3.84 15.63
C SER A 193 -3.29 -5.09 14.88
N MET A 194 -3.05 -6.28 15.44
CA MET A 194 -3.54 -7.55 14.88
C MET A 194 -5.08 -7.59 14.83
N GLN A 195 -5.74 -7.21 15.92
CA GLN A 195 -7.21 -7.18 16.00
C GLN A 195 -7.80 -6.17 15.03
N LEU A 196 -7.19 -4.99 14.88
CA LEU A 196 -7.63 -3.99 13.91
C LEU A 196 -7.46 -4.48 12.46
N ILE A 197 -6.36 -5.19 12.16
CA ILE A 197 -6.17 -5.83 10.85
C ILE A 197 -7.25 -6.90 10.61
N ALA A 198 -7.57 -7.72 11.63
CA ALA A 198 -8.64 -8.70 11.52
C ALA A 198 -9.99 -8.01 11.21
N ALA A 199 -10.26 -6.85 11.81
CA ALA A 199 -11.43 -6.03 11.51
C ALA A 199 -11.46 -5.53 10.06
N MET A 200 -10.36 -4.98 9.56
CA MET A 200 -10.27 -4.51 8.17
C MET A 200 -10.40 -5.67 7.19
N ASN A 201 -9.75 -6.80 7.47
CA ASN A 201 -9.84 -8.02 6.67
C ASN A 201 -11.27 -8.58 6.63
N SER A 202 -12.05 -8.48 7.71
CA SER A 202 -13.47 -8.89 7.69
C SER A 202 -14.25 -8.15 6.61
N LYS A 203 -13.98 -6.85 6.41
CA LYS A 203 -14.62 -6.06 5.36
C LYS A 203 -14.09 -6.42 3.98
N LEU A 204 -12.78 -6.60 3.85
CA LEU A 204 -12.16 -6.93 2.57
C LEU A 204 -12.52 -8.32 2.07
N LYS A 205 -12.75 -9.30 2.95
CA LYS A 205 -13.19 -10.65 2.57
C LYS A 205 -14.54 -10.65 1.85
N GLU A 206 -15.41 -9.68 2.13
CA GLU A 206 -16.68 -9.49 1.41
C GLU A 206 -16.46 -8.97 -0.02
N LEU A 207 -15.40 -8.18 -0.25
CA LEU A 207 -15.15 -7.48 -1.51
C LEU A 207 -14.18 -8.25 -2.42
N ILE A 208 -13.15 -8.84 -1.83
CA ILE A 208 -12.03 -9.52 -2.51
C ILE A 208 -11.68 -10.85 -1.82
N PRO A 209 -12.62 -11.81 -1.78
CA PRO A 209 -12.45 -13.07 -1.03
C PRO A 209 -11.19 -13.84 -1.45
N GLY A 210 -10.29 -14.05 -0.48
CA GLY A 210 -9.04 -14.78 -0.66
C GLY A 210 -7.91 -14.01 -1.35
N GLN A 211 -8.05 -12.68 -1.50
CA GLN A 211 -6.99 -11.80 -2.05
C GLN A 211 -6.38 -10.86 -0.99
N VAL A 212 -6.59 -11.19 0.29
CA VAL A 212 -5.95 -10.51 1.43
C VAL A 212 -4.85 -11.40 1.99
N GLY A 213 -3.63 -10.89 2.08
CA GLY A 213 -2.48 -11.61 2.63
C GLY A 213 -1.81 -10.90 3.80
N ARG A 214 -0.78 -11.54 4.36
CA ARG A 214 0.07 -11.00 5.43
C ARG A 214 1.50 -10.84 4.95
N TYR A 215 2.11 -9.69 5.22
CA TYR A 215 3.52 -9.48 4.92
C TYR A 215 4.42 -10.14 5.98
N ASP A 216 5.68 -10.43 5.62
CA ASP A 216 6.66 -10.97 6.55
C ASP A 216 6.90 -10.02 7.73
N ASP A 217 6.94 -10.56 8.95
CA ASP A 217 7.10 -9.79 10.19
C ASP A 217 8.53 -9.81 10.74
N GLY A 218 9.53 -9.95 9.85
CA GLY A 218 10.93 -9.85 10.20
C GLY A 218 11.27 -8.51 10.88
N PHE A 219 11.70 -8.59 12.14
CA PHE A 219 12.02 -7.41 12.94
C PHE A 219 13.21 -6.64 12.38
N ASN A 220 13.04 -5.33 12.27
CA ASN A 220 14.10 -4.37 11.99
C ASN A 220 13.74 -3.02 12.61
N ALA A 221 14.41 -2.66 13.71
CA ALA A 221 14.21 -1.39 14.40
C ALA A 221 14.39 -0.15 13.51
N ASN A 222 15.08 -0.25 12.37
CA ASN A 222 15.25 0.85 11.43
C ASN A 222 14.03 1.07 10.51
N CYS A 223 13.11 0.11 10.44
CA CYS A 223 11.81 0.28 9.80
C CYS A 223 10.92 1.16 10.69
N VAL A 224 10.21 2.10 10.07
CA VAL A 224 9.34 3.03 10.81
C VAL A 224 8.21 2.30 11.53
N GLY A 225 7.63 1.29 10.89
CA GLY A 225 6.57 0.46 11.48
C GLY A 225 6.99 -0.17 12.80
N ASP A 226 8.11 -0.89 12.80
CA ASP A 226 8.66 -1.52 14.00
C ASP A 226 9.10 -0.46 15.02
N ALA A 227 9.73 0.63 14.59
CA ALA A 227 10.18 1.71 15.49
C ALA A 227 9.02 2.35 16.28
N PHE A 228 7.84 2.54 15.67
CA PHE A 228 6.66 3.06 16.37
C PHE A 228 5.96 1.97 17.19
N GLN A 229 5.96 0.72 16.71
CA GLN A 229 5.45 -0.41 17.46
C GLN A 229 6.23 -0.64 18.77
N MET A 230 7.57 -0.57 18.72
CA MET A 230 8.50 -0.62 19.86
C MET A 230 8.21 0.46 20.91
N ARG A 231 7.63 1.59 20.49
CA ARG A 231 7.23 2.71 21.37
C ARG A 231 5.81 2.53 21.91
N GLU A 232 5.29 1.31 21.82
CA GLU A 232 3.97 0.90 22.30
C GLU A 232 2.79 1.59 21.58
N THR A 233 3.01 2.17 20.40
CA THR A 233 1.91 2.68 19.57
C THR A 233 1.45 1.58 18.60
N PRO A 234 0.17 1.16 18.65
CA PRO A 234 -0.41 0.29 17.63
C PRO A 234 -0.16 0.82 16.23
N THR A 235 0.61 0.08 15.43
CA THR A 235 0.98 0.48 14.08
C THR A 235 0.52 -0.59 13.09
N ILE A 236 -0.12 -0.15 12.02
CA ILE A 236 -0.67 -1.05 11.00
C ILE A 236 -0.04 -0.69 9.67
N LEU A 237 0.59 -1.67 9.05
CA LEU A 237 1.15 -1.53 7.72
C LEU A 237 0.14 -2.05 6.69
N PHE A 238 -0.11 -1.25 5.66
CA PHE A 238 -0.93 -1.56 4.49
C PHE A 238 -0.01 -1.73 3.29
N GLU A 239 -0.22 -2.80 2.51
CA GLU A 239 0.44 -3.02 1.23
C GLU A 239 -0.59 -3.13 0.12
N ALA A 240 -0.64 -2.12 -0.75
CA ALA A 240 -1.51 -2.09 -1.92
C ALA A 240 -0.88 -2.89 -3.09
N GLY A 241 -1.40 -4.08 -3.37
CA GLY A 241 -0.91 -4.99 -4.39
C GLY A 241 -1.75 -5.00 -5.67
N HIS A 242 -1.60 -6.07 -6.47
CA HIS A 242 -2.28 -6.19 -7.76
C HIS A 242 -3.69 -6.76 -7.61
N TYR A 243 -4.66 -6.11 -8.25
CA TYR A 243 -5.94 -6.73 -8.58
C TYR A 243 -5.91 -7.08 -10.07
N HIS A 244 -6.60 -8.16 -10.47
CA HIS A 244 -6.58 -8.66 -11.84
C HIS A 244 -6.83 -7.54 -12.87
N GLU A 245 -5.90 -7.40 -13.83
CA GLU A 245 -5.88 -6.38 -14.90
C GLU A 245 -5.77 -4.92 -14.42
N ASP A 246 -5.55 -4.68 -13.12
CA ASP A 246 -5.47 -3.35 -12.51
C ASP A 246 -4.02 -2.88 -12.31
N TYR A 247 -3.30 -2.71 -13.41
CA TYR A 247 -1.91 -2.22 -13.37
C TYR A 247 -1.80 -0.76 -12.91
N GLU A 248 -2.80 0.07 -13.18
CA GLU A 248 -2.86 1.46 -12.68
C GLU A 248 -3.29 1.57 -11.21
N ARG A 249 -3.74 0.47 -10.60
CA ARG A 249 -4.18 0.39 -9.19
C ARG A 249 -5.40 1.25 -8.87
N GLU A 250 -6.36 1.31 -9.77
CA GLU A 250 -7.63 2.02 -9.55
C GLU A 250 -8.67 1.16 -8.83
N LYS A 251 -8.59 -0.16 -8.92
CA LYS A 251 -9.39 -1.07 -8.07
C LYS A 251 -8.74 -1.30 -6.72
N THR A 252 -7.42 -1.48 -6.67
CA THR A 252 -6.74 -1.65 -5.37
C THR A 252 -6.96 -0.45 -4.43
N ARG A 253 -6.93 0.80 -4.93
CA ARG A 253 -7.19 1.99 -4.09
C ARG A 253 -8.58 1.97 -3.43
N GLU A 254 -9.60 1.43 -4.11
CA GLU A 254 -10.97 1.30 -3.57
C GLU A 254 -10.98 0.37 -2.34
N PHE A 255 -10.28 -0.75 -2.43
CA PHE A 255 -10.16 -1.69 -1.32
C PHE A 255 -9.37 -1.10 -0.15
N ILE A 256 -8.30 -0.34 -0.42
CA ILE A 256 -7.58 0.40 0.62
C ILE A 256 -8.51 1.44 1.28
N PHE A 257 -9.30 2.20 0.51
CA PHE A 257 -10.28 3.14 1.06
C PHE A 257 -11.27 2.42 2.01
N HIS A 258 -11.83 1.29 1.58
CA HIS A 258 -12.75 0.52 2.44
C HIS A 258 -12.07 -0.03 3.69
N ALA A 259 -10.81 -0.45 3.60
CA ALA A 259 -10.02 -0.89 4.75
C ALA A 259 -9.76 0.27 5.72
N LEU A 260 -9.30 1.42 5.23
CA LEU A 260 -9.07 2.63 6.04
C LEU A 260 -10.34 3.03 6.80
N LEU A 261 -11.47 3.13 6.08
CA LEU A 261 -12.74 3.51 6.69
C LEU A 261 -13.23 2.47 7.69
N LYS A 262 -13.05 1.17 7.42
CA LYS A 262 -13.37 0.11 8.39
C LYS A 262 -12.50 0.23 9.64
N GLY A 263 -11.19 0.45 9.49
CA GLY A 263 -10.25 0.61 10.60
C GLY A 263 -10.62 1.80 11.48
N ILE A 264 -10.86 2.97 10.89
CA ILE A 264 -11.27 4.19 11.63
C ILE A 264 -12.58 3.93 12.37
N ASN A 265 -13.59 3.36 11.71
CA ASN A 265 -14.88 3.07 12.35
C ASN A 265 -14.74 2.09 13.52
N THR A 266 -13.95 1.02 13.36
CA THR A 266 -13.71 0.06 14.44
C THR A 266 -13.01 0.70 15.64
N ILE A 267 -12.12 1.66 15.41
CA ILE A 267 -11.49 2.44 16.48
C ILE A 267 -12.52 3.32 17.19
N ILE A 268 -13.25 4.19 16.48
CA ILE A 268 -14.14 5.18 17.13
C ILE A 268 -15.36 4.54 17.79
N LEU A 269 -15.79 3.36 17.33
CA LEU A 269 -16.89 2.59 17.94
C LEU A 269 -16.41 1.69 19.09
N ASN A 270 -15.11 1.72 19.41
CA ASN A 270 -14.47 0.85 20.41
C ASN A 270 -14.77 -0.64 20.18
N GLU A 271 -14.69 -1.08 18.93
CA GLU A 271 -15.05 -2.44 18.49
C GLU A 271 -13.83 -3.36 18.31
N ILE A 272 -12.62 -2.91 18.64
CA ILE A 272 -11.39 -3.69 18.40
C ILE A 272 -11.44 -5.05 19.12
N GLU A 273 -11.99 -5.09 20.34
CA GLU A 273 -12.12 -6.31 21.15
C GLU A 273 -13.05 -7.36 20.55
N ASN A 274 -13.90 -6.99 19.57
CA ASN A 274 -14.74 -7.94 18.84
C ASN A 274 -13.94 -8.83 17.87
N TYR A 275 -12.67 -8.52 17.64
CA TYR A 275 -11.79 -9.24 16.75
C TYR A 275 -10.66 -9.90 17.54
N THR A 276 -10.17 -11.04 17.05
CA THR A 276 -9.18 -11.85 17.77
C THR A 276 -7.85 -11.94 17.05
N ILE A 277 -6.80 -12.28 17.78
CA ILE A 277 -5.46 -12.52 17.21
C ILE A 277 -5.50 -13.70 16.24
N GLU A 278 -6.30 -14.73 16.53
CA GLU A 278 -6.46 -15.91 15.67
C GLU A 278 -7.05 -15.52 14.31
N GLN A 279 -7.99 -14.56 14.26
CA GLN A 279 -8.53 -14.06 12.99
C GLN A 279 -7.47 -13.35 12.14
N TYR A 280 -6.49 -12.68 12.77
CA TYR A 280 -5.32 -12.12 12.09
C TYR A 280 -4.36 -13.22 11.62
N LEU A 281 -4.03 -14.18 12.48
CA LEU A 281 -3.15 -15.31 12.14
C LEU A 281 -3.73 -16.22 11.06
N ALA A 282 -5.06 -16.23 10.90
CA ALA A 282 -5.75 -16.93 9.82
C ALA A 282 -5.61 -16.24 8.45
N ILE A 283 -5.05 -15.03 8.38
CA ILE A 283 -4.69 -14.39 7.11
C ILE A 283 -3.43 -15.08 6.57
N PRO A 284 -3.46 -15.69 5.37
CA PRO A 284 -2.30 -16.36 4.83
C PRO A 284 -1.16 -15.39 4.58
N GLU A 285 0.08 -15.80 4.85
CA GLU A 285 1.25 -15.04 4.43
C GLU A 285 1.37 -14.98 2.91
N ASN A 286 1.99 -13.91 2.41
CA ASN A 286 2.21 -13.76 0.98
C ASN A 286 3.24 -14.76 0.46
N GLY A 287 2.92 -15.42 -0.66
CA GLY A 287 3.91 -16.07 -1.52
C GLY A 287 4.51 -15.08 -2.52
N LYS A 288 5.56 -15.50 -3.25
CA LYS A 288 6.22 -14.73 -4.33
C LYS A 288 6.20 -15.51 -5.65
N GLN A 289 5.04 -16.05 -6.01
CA GLN A 289 4.89 -17.00 -7.12
C GLN A 289 4.28 -16.36 -8.39
N PHE A 290 3.88 -15.08 -8.35
CA PHE A 290 3.31 -14.41 -9.52
C PHE A 290 4.37 -13.81 -10.44
N VAL A 291 4.06 -13.84 -11.73
CA VAL A 291 4.69 -13.04 -12.78
C VAL A 291 3.61 -12.28 -13.55
N ASP A 292 3.99 -11.19 -14.23
CA ASP A 292 3.04 -10.41 -15.01
C ASP A 292 2.54 -11.17 -16.24
N ILE A 293 3.45 -11.89 -16.91
CA ILE A 293 3.11 -12.75 -18.03
C ILE A 293 3.82 -14.08 -17.88
N LEU A 294 3.04 -15.15 -17.90
CA LEU A 294 3.49 -16.53 -17.91
C LEU A 294 3.27 -17.12 -19.30
N ILE A 295 4.35 -17.50 -19.96
CA ILE A 295 4.30 -18.08 -21.31
C ILE A 295 4.52 -19.59 -21.20
N LYS A 296 3.54 -20.35 -21.69
CA LYS A 296 3.54 -21.81 -21.71
C LYS A 296 4.05 -22.33 -23.06
N ASN A 297 4.93 -23.34 -23.01
CA ASN A 297 5.44 -24.07 -24.17
C ASN A 297 5.11 -25.57 -24.01
N PRO A 298 4.46 -26.23 -24.99
CA PRO A 298 4.13 -27.65 -24.91
C PRO A 298 5.31 -28.59 -25.11
N MET A 299 6.44 -28.13 -25.67
CA MET A 299 7.61 -28.99 -25.92
C MET A 299 8.48 -29.25 -24.68
N ASP A 300 8.19 -28.64 -23.53
CA ASP A 300 8.94 -28.84 -22.29
C ASP A 300 8.54 -30.12 -21.56
N THR A 301 9.13 -31.24 -21.99
CA THR A 301 9.09 -32.53 -21.29
C THR A 301 10.19 -32.67 -20.22
N ASN A 302 11.04 -31.67 -20.07
CA ASN A 302 12.20 -31.72 -19.19
C ASN A 302 11.97 -30.85 -17.93
N GLU A 303 11.93 -31.45 -16.74
CA GLU A 303 11.56 -30.75 -15.50
C GLU A 303 12.48 -29.57 -15.14
N VAL A 304 13.70 -29.55 -15.69
CA VAL A 304 14.70 -28.49 -15.50
C VAL A 304 14.55 -27.34 -16.52
N LEU A 305 13.94 -27.59 -17.69
CA LEU A 305 13.57 -26.58 -18.70
C LEU A 305 12.15 -26.01 -18.49
N LYS A 306 11.47 -26.37 -17.39
CA LYS A 306 10.31 -25.64 -16.83
C LYS A 306 10.62 -24.16 -16.46
N SER A 307 11.71 -23.58 -16.98
CA SER A 307 11.84 -22.15 -17.26
C SER A 307 10.80 -21.72 -18.30
N THR A 308 9.53 -21.86 -17.91
CA THR A 308 8.43 -21.07 -18.41
C THR A 308 8.93 -19.64 -18.54
N SER A 309 8.82 -19.12 -19.76
CA SER A 309 9.25 -17.77 -20.07
C SER A 309 8.43 -16.79 -19.25
N SER A 310 9.01 -16.38 -18.13
CA SER A 310 8.39 -15.55 -17.11
C SER A 310 8.78 -14.12 -17.38
N VAL A 311 7.79 -13.23 -17.46
CA VAL A 311 8.02 -11.82 -17.73
C VAL A 311 7.44 -11.00 -16.59
N GLN A 312 8.24 -10.05 -16.15
CA GLN A 312 7.87 -9.06 -15.16
C GLN A 312 8.00 -7.66 -15.78
N TYR A 313 7.03 -6.81 -15.54
CA TYR A 313 7.10 -5.41 -15.90
C TYR A 313 7.99 -4.65 -14.94
N LYS A 314 8.89 -3.87 -15.51
CA LYS A 314 9.56 -2.76 -14.84
C LYS A 314 8.77 -1.49 -15.11
N GLU A 315 8.37 -0.82 -14.04
CA GLU A 315 7.75 0.49 -14.13
C GLU A 315 8.82 1.54 -14.47
N VAL A 316 8.58 2.34 -15.51
CA VAL A 316 9.50 3.39 -15.97
C VAL A 316 8.73 4.68 -16.17
N LEU A 317 9.14 5.74 -15.48
CA LEU A 317 8.61 7.09 -15.71
C LEU A 317 9.10 7.62 -17.06
N LYS A 318 8.16 7.93 -17.96
CA LYS A 318 8.39 8.57 -19.26
C LYS A 318 7.33 9.63 -19.50
N ASP A 319 7.75 10.86 -19.79
CA ASP A 319 6.86 11.98 -20.13
C ASP A 319 5.70 12.18 -19.13
N GLY A 320 6.00 12.04 -17.83
CA GLY A 320 5.02 12.21 -16.74
C GLY A 320 4.04 11.05 -16.56
N LYS A 321 4.29 9.89 -17.19
CA LYS A 321 3.47 8.67 -17.04
C LYS A 321 4.34 7.44 -16.79
N ILE A 322 3.77 6.44 -16.13
CA ILE A 322 4.44 5.15 -15.94
C ILE A 322 4.18 4.27 -17.16
N VAL A 323 5.25 3.74 -17.72
CA VAL A 323 5.23 2.74 -18.78
C VAL A 323 5.72 1.43 -18.20
N PHE A 324 4.95 0.37 -18.41
CA PHE A 324 5.28 -0.99 -18.00
C PHE A 324 6.17 -1.64 -19.07
N SER A 325 7.49 -1.64 -18.83
CA SER A 325 8.46 -2.24 -19.74
C SER A 325 8.65 -3.72 -19.41
N PRO A 326 8.34 -4.67 -20.30
CA PRO A 326 8.52 -6.09 -20.02
C PRO A 326 10.01 -6.43 -19.88
N THR A 327 10.33 -7.29 -18.92
CA THR A 327 11.68 -7.81 -18.65
C THR A 327 11.60 -9.30 -18.33
N LYS A 328 12.61 -10.07 -18.75
CA LYS A 328 12.73 -11.49 -18.37
C LYS A 328 12.85 -11.58 -16.85
N HIS A 329 11.97 -12.37 -16.24
CA HIS A 329 12.00 -12.64 -14.81
C HIS A 329 12.77 -13.93 -14.55
N ILE A 330 13.72 -13.86 -13.62
CA ILE A 330 14.49 -14.99 -13.15
C ILE A 330 14.23 -15.10 -11.65
N PHE A 331 13.69 -16.25 -11.24
CA PHE A 331 13.50 -16.55 -9.83
C PHE A 331 14.85 -16.87 -9.19
N GLU A 332 15.08 -16.36 -7.97
CA GLU A 332 16.25 -16.74 -7.17
C GLU A 332 16.23 -18.24 -6.85
N THR A 333 15.04 -18.75 -6.50
CA THR A 333 14.74 -20.17 -6.34
C THR A 333 13.46 -20.47 -7.09
N THR A 334 13.49 -21.42 -8.02
CA THR A 334 12.30 -21.80 -8.82
C THR A 334 11.18 -22.31 -7.89
N PRO A 335 10.03 -21.62 -7.82
CA PRO A 335 8.91 -22.11 -7.02
C PRO A 335 8.31 -23.36 -7.66
N LEU A 336 7.69 -24.21 -6.83
CA LEU A 336 7.00 -25.43 -7.31
C LEU A 336 5.88 -25.12 -8.31
N GLU A 337 5.26 -23.96 -8.15
CA GLU A 337 4.17 -23.49 -9.00
C GLU A 337 4.36 -21.99 -9.26
N ILE A 338 4.14 -21.58 -10.52
CA ILE A 338 4.22 -20.19 -10.99
C ILE A 338 2.84 -19.78 -11.50
N PHE A 339 2.40 -18.58 -11.09
CA PHE A 339 1.14 -17.99 -11.53
C PHE A 339 1.41 -16.79 -12.45
N GLY A 340 0.56 -16.59 -13.45
CA GLY A 340 0.64 -15.44 -14.35
C GLY A 340 -0.58 -14.56 -14.20
N HIS A 341 -0.39 -13.23 -14.13
CA HIS A 341 -1.51 -12.29 -14.27
C HIS A 341 -2.11 -12.38 -15.68
N LYS A 342 -1.26 -12.59 -16.69
CA LYS A 342 -1.63 -13.03 -18.04
C LYS A 342 -0.93 -14.35 -18.35
N ILE A 343 -1.67 -15.31 -18.89
CA ILE A 343 -1.12 -16.60 -19.33
C ILE A 343 -1.27 -16.69 -20.85
N LEU A 344 -0.18 -16.98 -21.55
CA LEU A 344 -0.12 -17.10 -23.01
C LEU A 344 0.47 -18.46 -23.40
N ASN A 345 0.02 -19.03 -24.51
CA ASN A 345 0.47 -20.32 -25.02
C ASN A 345 1.06 -20.18 -26.43
N LEU A 346 2.28 -20.67 -26.64
CA LEU A 346 2.96 -20.62 -27.94
C LEU A 346 2.34 -21.54 -29.02
N GLU A 347 1.37 -22.39 -28.69
CA GLU A 347 0.55 -23.09 -29.69
C GLU A 347 -0.58 -22.23 -30.27
N VAL A 348 -0.93 -21.13 -29.58
CA VAL A 348 -2.04 -20.26 -29.97
C VAL A 348 -1.48 -19.12 -30.80
N LYS A 349 -1.90 -19.03 -32.07
CA LYS A 349 -1.39 -18.04 -33.02
C LYS A 349 -1.61 -16.61 -32.51
N GLU A 350 -2.79 -16.34 -31.94
CA GLU A 350 -3.15 -15.04 -31.39
C GLU A 350 -2.23 -14.63 -30.22
N ASP A 351 -1.79 -15.60 -29.41
CA ASP A 351 -0.88 -15.35 -28.29
C ASP A 351 0.54 -15.01 -28.79
N ILE A 352 1.00 -15.68 -29.85
CA ILE A 352 2.27 -15.34 -30.52
C ILE A 352 2.21 -13.93 -31.11
N GLU A 353 1.15 -13.62 -31.87
CA GLU A 353 0.95 -12.29 -32.46
C GLU A 353 0.91 -11.20 -31.36
N TRP A 354 0.28 -11.50 -30.21
CA TRP A 354 0.28 -10.59 -29.06
C TRP A 354 1.68 -10.39 -28.48
N LEU A 355 2.47 -11.46 -28.30
CA LEU A 355 3.85 -11.39 -27.79
C LEU A 355 4.77 -10.58 -28.72
N GLU A 356 4.61 -10.72 -30.04
CA GLU A 356 5.36 -9.96 -31.04
C GLU A 356 5.00 -8.47 -30.98
N ASN A 357 3.70 -8.14 -31.00
CA ASN A 357 3.20 -6.77 -30.95
C ASN A 357 3.66 -6.03 -29.68
N ASN A 358 3.82 -6.75 -28.57
CA ASN A 358 4.30 -6.21 -27.29
C ASN A 358 5.82 -6.30 -27.11
N LYS A 359 6.56 -6.75 -28.14
CA LYS A 359 8.03 -6.88 -28.14
C LYS A 359 8.54 -7.78 -27.00
N ILE A 360 7.76 -8.81 -26.65
CA ILE A 360 8.10 -9.77 -25.59
C ILE A 360 8.78 -11.00 -26.17
N LEU A 361 8.46 -11.39 -27.41
CA LEU A 361 9.03 -12.60 -28.03
C LEU A 361 10.57 -12.58 -28.03
N LYS A 362 11.17 -11.43 -28.32
CA LYS A 362 12.63 -11.19 -28.26
C LYS A 362 13.26 -11.31 -26.86
N LEU A 363 12.46 -11.37 -25.80
CA LEU A 363 12.94 -11.58 -24.42
C LEU A 363 13.09 -13.07 -24.10
N LEU A 364 12.55 -13.94 -24.97
CA LEU A 364 12.56 -15.39 -24.78
C LEU A 364 13.82 -16.04 -25.37
N ASP A 365 14.50 -15.34 -26.28
CA ASP A 365 15.77 -15.74 -26.89
C ASP A 365 16.93 -15.85 -25.89
#